data_AF-A0A928B139-F1
#
_entry.id   AF-A0A928B139-F1
#
_cell.length_a   1.000
_cell.length_b   1.000
_cell.length_c   1.000
_cell.angle_alpha   90.00
_cell.angle_beta   90.00
_cell.angle_gamma   90.00
#
_symmetry.space_group_name_H-M   'P 1'
#
loop_
_entity.id
_entity.type
_entity.pdbx_description
1 polymer ?
#
loop_
_entity_poly.entity_id
_entity_poly.type
_entity_poly.pdbx_seq_one_letter_code
_entity_poly.pdbx_strand_id
1 'polypeptide(L)'
;MIGLGALLFVIDSFINMTHSTDSVKMSIMLLATVLVVWGLVWGVARTRGDGSYYHVGDGAFLNRITLKFNKDKKSELLNLVNSKDFATLQALSEDEVSALVLEIYSSPKSGFCAAQLFEYAEMDFRPVSDVVIK
;
A
#
# COMPACT_ATOMS: atom_id res chain seq x y z
N MET A 1 10.70 -3.95 14.98
CA MET A 1 10.87 -5.42 14.83
C MET A 1 11.18 -6.16 16.15
N ILE A 2 10.83 -5.60 17.32
CA ILE A 2 11.16 -6.20 18.64
C ILE A 2 10.10 -7.22 19.12
N GLY A 3 8.88 -7.19 18.54
CA GLY A 3 7.77 -8.04 18.99
C GLY A 3 7.88 -9.53 18.65
N LEU A 4 8.57 -9.90 17.56
CA LEU A 4 8.67 -11.29 17.11
C LEU A 4 9.61 -12.13 18.00
N GLY A 5 10.72 -11.54 18.47
CA GLY A 5 11.64 -12.18 19.41
C GLY A 5 11.02 -12.39 20.79
N ALA A 6 10.25 -11.40 21.28
CA ALA A 6 9.53 -11.52 22.55
C ALA A 6 8.44 -12.60 22.49
N LEU A 7 7.71 -12.70 21.37
CA LEU A 7 6.67 -13.72 21.19
C LEU A 7 7.25 -15.14 21.19
N LEU A 8 8.36 -15.37 20.49
CA LEU A 8 9.03 -16.68 20.45
C LEU A 8 9.59 -17.07 21.82
N PHE A 9 10.10 -16.10 22.60
CA PHE A 9 10.58 -16.35 23.96
C PHE A 9 9.44 -16.72 24.92
N VAL A 10 8.27 -16.08 24.80
CA VAL A 10 7.08 -16.42 25.59
C VAL A 10 6.56 -17.81 25.23
N ILE A 11 6.55 -18.17 23.95
CA ILE A 11 6.13 -19.50 23.49
C ILE A 11 7.10 -20.58 24.00
N ASP A 12 8.41 -20.35 23.88
CA ASP A 12 9.43 -21.27 24.40
C ASP A 12 9.33 -21.44 25.93
N SER A 13 9.14 -20.34 26.66
CA SER A 13 8.93 -20.36 28.10
C SER A 13 7.67 -21.14 28.49
N PHE A 14 6.58 -21.03 27.72
CA PHE A 14 5.33 -21.73 28.01
C PHE A 14 5.43 -23.24 27.69
N ILE A 15 6.10 -23.60 26.59
CA ILE A 15 6.35 -24.98 26.19
C ILE A 15 7.27 -25.71 27.17
N ASN A 16 8.28 -25.03 27.71
CA ASN A 16 9.21 -25.60 28.68
C ASN A 16 8.63 -25.68 30.10
N MET A 17 7.69 -24.80 30.46
CA MET A 17 7.00 -24.83 31.76
C MET A 17 5.90 -25.89 31.85
N THR A 18 5.43 -26.38 30.70
CA THR A 18 4.43 -27.45 30.65
C THR A 18 5.16 -28.79 30.48
N HIS A 19 5.05 -29.72 31.43
CA HIS A 19 5.47 -31.12 31.29
C HIS A 19 4.56 -31.83 30.26
N SER A 20 4.64 -31.38 29.02
CA SER A 20 3.79 -31.83 27.93
C SER A 20 4.53 -32.84 27.07
N THR A 21 3.80 -33.87 26.63
CA THR A 21 4.30 -34.93 25.76
C THR A 21 4.82 -34.33 24.44
N ASP A 22 5.85 -34.94 23.85
CA ASP A 22 6.53 -34.41 22.65
C ASP A 22 5.57 -34.09 21.50
N SER A 23 4.48 -34.84 21.35
CA SER A 23 3.43 -34.61 20.36
C SER A 23 2.75 -33.24 20.49
N VAL A 24 2.56 -32.73 21.71
CA VAL A 24 1.94 -31.42 21.95
C VAL A 24 2.93 -30.30 21.65
N LYS A 25 4.21 -30.47 22.04
CA LYS A 25 5.28 -29.52 21.70
C LYS A 25 5.44 -29.37 20.18
N MET A 26 5.45 -30.50 19.46
CA MET A 26 5.53 -30.53 18.00
C MET A 26 4.31 -29.85 17.34
N SER A 27 3.10 -30.06 17.88
CA SER A 27 1.88 -29.44 17.35
C SER A 27 1.89 -27.91 17.52
N ILE A 28 2.37 -27.41 18.66
CA ILE A 28 2.50 -25.97 18.90
C ILE A 28 3.57 -25.35 18.00
N MET A 29 4.71 -26.02 17.84
CA MET A 29 5.77 -25.57 16.92
C MET A 29 5.29 -25.53 15.47
N LEU A 30 4.50 -26.51 15.03
CA LEU A 30 3.90 -26.55 13.70
C LEU A 30 2.98 -25.34 13.50
N LEU A 31 2.07 -25.08 14.45
CA LEU A 31 1.15 -23.94 14.40
C LEU A 31 1.89 -22.60 14.35
N ALA A 32 2.90 -22.42 15.19
CA ALA A 32 3.72 -21.21 15.20
C ALA A 32 4.43 -21.00 13.85
N THR A 33 4.99 -22.07 13.27
CA THR A 33 5.67 -22.02 11.98
C THR A 33 4.72 -21.63 10.86
N VAL A 34 3.53 -22.22 10.82
CA VAL A 34 2.50 -21.89 9.80
C VAL A 34 2.09 -20.43 9.91
N LEU A 35 1.88 -19.91 11.13
CA LEU A 35 1.51 -18.50 11.33
C LEU A 35 2.62 -17.53 10.88
N VAL A 36 3.89 -17.86 11.15
CA VAL A 36 5.03 -17.06 10.68
C VAL A 36 5.11 -17.05 9.16
N VAL A 37 4.99 -18.22 8.53
CA VAL A 37 5.01 -18.34 7.06
C VAL A 37 3.85 -17.56 6.45
N TRP A 38 2.64 -17.68 7.01
CA TRP A 38 1.47 -16.95 6.53
C TRP A 38 1.63 -15.44 6.70
N GLY A 39 2.17 -14.99 7.84
CA GLY A 39 2.47 -13.58 8.09
C GLY A 39 3.49 -13.01 7.10
N LEU A 40 4.52 -13.79 6.75
CA LEU A 40 5.50 -13.40 5.72
C LEU A 40 4.87 -13.33 4.33
N VAL A 41 4.10 -14.35 3.93
CA VAL A 41 3.42 -14.37 2.62
C VAL A 41 2.45 -13.20 2.50
N TRP A 42 1.67 -12.92 3.54
CA TRP A 42 0.72 -11.81 3.54
C TRP A 42 1.42 -10.45 3.58
N GLY A 43 2.53 -10.34 4.32
CA GLY A 43 3.38 -9.15 4.32
C GLY A 43 3.98 -8.85 2.94
N VAL A 44 4.50 -9.87 2.26
CA VAL A 44 5.06 -9.74 0.90
C VAL A 44 3.95 -9.51 -0.14
N ALA A 45 2.78 -10.11 0.01
CA ALA A 45 1.64 -9.87 -0.89
C ALA A 45 1.20 -8.40 -0.84
N ARG A 46 1.19 -7.78 0.36
CA ARG A 46 0.88 -6.35 0.50
C ARG A 46 1.87 -5.41 -0.18
N THR A 47 3.13 -5.80 -0.34
CA THR A 47 4.13 -4.95 -1.01
C THR A 47 4.10 -5.07 -2.54
N ARG A 48 3.33 -6.01 -3.10
CA ARG A 48 3.29 -6.30 -4.55
C ARG A 48 1.94 -6.01 -5.22
N GLY A 49 0.94 -5.60 -4.45
CA GLY A 49 -0.46 -5.55 -4.89
C GLY A 49 -0.90 -4.23 -5.51
N ASP A 50 -0.13 -3.63 -6.41
CA ASP A 50 -0.68 -2.74 -7.46
C ASP A 50 0.43 -2.38 -8.44
N GLY A 51 0.17 -2.42 -9.75
CA GLY A 51 1.16 -2.28 -10.84
C GLY A 51 2.23 -1.22 -10.60
N SER A 52 3.34 -1.62 -9.97
CA SER A 52 4.31 -0.67 -9.42
C SER A 52 5.26 -0.24 -10.51
N TYR A 53 5.10 0.98 -11.01
CA TYR A 53 5.98 1.55 -12.00
C TYR A 53 7.38 1.73 -11.41
N TYR A 54 8.40 1.25 -12.13
CA TYR A 54 9.79 1.36 -11.70
C TYR A 54 10.38 2.67 -12.21
N HIS A 55 10.83 3.53 -11.30
CA HIS A 55 11.52 4.75 -11.67
C HIS A 55 13.02 4.46 -11.84
N VAL A 56 13.49 4.49 -13.08
CA VAL A 56 14.89 4.19 -13.44
C VAL A 56 15.86 5.16 -12.77
N GLY A 57 15.49 6.43 -12.60
CA GLY A 57 16.35 7.45 -11.98
C GLY A 57 16.73 7.13 -10.53
N ASP A 58 15.77 6.65 -9.74
CA ASP A 58 15.99 6.32 -8.32
C ASP A 58 16.32 4.84 -8.08
N GLY A 59 16.21 4.03 -9.13
CA GLY A 59 16.29 2.57 -9.03
C GLY A 59 15.31 2.03 -7.98
N ALA A 60 14.08 2.53 -7.97
CA ALA A 60 13.07 2.20 -6.98
C ALA A 60 11.68 2.05 -7.60
N PHE A 61 10.85 1.22 -6.97
CA PHE A 61 9.43 1.14 -7.29
C PHE A 61 8.70 2.36 -6.72
N LEU A 62 7.83 2.95 -7.51
CA LEU A 62 6.99 4.06 -7.11
C LEU A 62 5.83 3.55 -6.25
N ASN A 63 5.53 4.29 -5.18
CA ASN A 63 4.31 4.11 -4.42
C ASN A 63 3.15 4.70 -5.21
N ARG A 64 2.09 3.91 -5.43
CA ARG A 64 0.88 4.35 -6.13
C ARG A 64 -0.23 4.57 -5.12
N ILE A 65 -0.81 5.76 -5.14
CA ILE A 65 -2.00 6.12 -4.38
C ILE A 65 -3.09 6.43 -5.40
N THR A 66 -4.22 5.73 -5.30
CA THR A 66 -5.38 5.93 -6.17
C THR A 66 -6.52 6.48 -5.32
N LEU A 67 -6.97 7.70 -5.61
CA LEU A 67 -8.09 8.35 -4.92
C LEU A 67 -9.28 8.48 -5.87
N LYS A 68 -10.48 8.20 -5.35
CA LYS A 68 -11.73 8.21 -6.10
C LYS A 68 -12.57 9.42 -5.71
N PHE A 69 -13.20 10.06 -6.69
CA PHE A 69 -14.00 11.25 -6.47
C PHE A 69 -15.27 11.26 -7.31
N ASN A 70 -16.26 12.01 -6.83
CA ASN A 70 -17.44 12.35 -7.62
C ASN A 70 -17.08 13.33 -8.76
N LYS A 71 -17.83 13.26 -9.86
CA LYS A 71 -17.68 14.08 -11.07
C LYS A 71 -17.75 15.59 -10.81
N ASP A 72 -18.52 16.01 -9.81
CA ASP A 72 -18.71 17.41 -9.46
C ASP A 72 -17.41 18.11 -9.03
N LYS A 73 -16.44 17.34 -8.52
CA LYS A 73 -15.13 17.86 -8.06
C LYS A 73 -14.11 18.02 -9.19
N LYS A 74 -14.48 17.77 -10.46
CA LYS A 74 -13.54 17.78 -11.60
C LYS A 74 -12.73 19.06 -11.71
N SER A 75 -13.39 20.22 -11.66
CA SER A 75 -12.73 21.53 -11.82
C SER A 75 -11.77 21.83 -10.67
N GLU A 76 -12.17 21.52 -9.44
CA GLU A 76 -11.36 21.68 -8.25
C GLU A 76 -10.10 20.79 -8.31
N LEU A 77 -10.27 19.51 -8.61
CA LEU A 77 -9.17 18.56 -8.74
C LEU A 77 -8.21 18.94 -9.87
N LEU A 78 -8.71 19.41 -11.01
CA LEU A 78 -7.84 19.89 -12.10
C LEU A 78 -6.97 21.07 -11.66
N ASN A 79 -7.55 22.05 -10.96
CA ASN A 79 -6.79 23.18 -10.43
C ASN A 79 -5.73 22.73 -9.41
N LEU A 80 -6.08 21.74 -8.58
CA LEU A 80 -5.20 21.22 -7.53
C LEU A 80 -4.07 20.34 -8.09
N VAL A 81 -4.32 19.59 -9.16
CA VAL A 81 -3.28 18.87 -9.91
C VAL A 81 -2.34 19.88 -10.60
N ASN A 82 -2.88 20.93 -11.21
CA ASN A 82 -2.10 21.95 -11.89
C ASN A 82 -1.26 22.81 -10.93
N SER A 83 -1.69 22.99 -9.68
CA SER A 83 -0.91 23.72 -8.66
C SER A 83 0.33 22.97 -8.19
N LYS A 84 0.48 21.69 -8.57
CA LYS A 84 1.60 20.81 -8.18
C LYS A 84 1.74 20.62 -6.66
N ASP A 85 0.68 20.84 -5.89
CA ASP A 85 0.69 20.61 -4.45
C ASP A 85 0.37 19.15 -4.09
N PHE A 86 1.39 18.30 -4.20
CA PHE A 86 1.27 16.87 -3.93
C PHE A 86 0.96 16.53 -2.47
N ALA A 87 1.31 17.41 -1.52
CA ALA A 87 1.00 17.17 -0.12
C ALA A 87 -0.51 17.29 0.12
N THR A 88 -1.14 18.31 -0.46
CA THR A 88 -2.59 18.46 -0.43
C THR A 88 -3.30 17.37 -1.23
N LEU A 89 -2.77 16.98 -2.40
CA LEU A 89 -3.35 15.89 -3.19
C LEU A 89 -3.39 14.56 -2.43
N GLN A 90 -2.33 14.23 -1.68
CA GLN A 90 -2.26 13.00 -0.89
C GLN A 90 -3.14 13.02 0.36
N ALA A 91 -3.48 14.21 0.86
CA ALA A 91 -4.32 14.39 2.04
C ALA A 91 -5.83 14.48 1.72
N LEU A 92 -6.21 14.45 0.43
CA LEU A 92 -7.61 14.46 0.02
C LEU A 92 -8.33 13.21 0.52
N SER A 93 -9.52 13.42 1.09
CA SER A 93 -10.43 12.32 1.39
C SER A 93 -11.06 11.81 0.11
N GLU A 94 -11.00 10.50 -0.12
CA GLU A 94 -11.74 9.84 -1.19
C GLU A 94 -13.25 9.95 -0.97
N ASP A 95 -14.00 9.99 -2.07
CA ASP A 95 -15.44 9.80 -2.09
C ASP A 95 -15.76 8.32 -2.39
N GLU A 96 -16.95 7.87 -2.00
CA GLU A 96 -17.43 6.50 -2.29
C GLU A 96 -17.69 6.26 -3.80
N VAL A 97 -17.74 7.33 -4.61
CA VAL A 97 -18.05 7.29 -6.04
C VAL A 97 -16.77 7.33 -6.88
N SER A 98 -16.63 6.42 -7.82
CA SER A 98 -15.45 6.28 -8.70
C SER A 98 -15.65 6.94 -10.08
N ALA A 99 -16.23 8.14 -10.14
CA ALA A 99 -16.46 8.84 -11.41
C ALA A 99 -15.19 9.53 -11.93
N LEU A 100 -14.36 10.03 -11.01
CA LEU A 100 -13.03 10.54 -11.25
C LEU A 100 -12.04 9.71 -10.44
N VAL A 101 -10.86 9.48 -11.02
CA VAL A 101 -9.76 8.76 -10.37
C VAL A 101 -8.51 9.60 -10.48
N LEU A 102 -7.95 9.97 -9.33
CA LEU A 102 -6.65 10.64 -9.24
C LEU A 102 -5.60 9.57 -8.92
N GLU A 103 -4.63 9.43 -9.79
CA GLU A 103 -3.47 8.57 -9.55
C GLU A 103 -2.27 9.44 -9.17
N ILE A 104 -1.65 9.10 -8.04
CA ILE A 104 -0.43 9.76 -7.54
C ILE A 104 0.66 8.71 -7.44
N TYR A 105 1.81 9.01 -8.02
CA TYR A 105 3.02 8.19 -7.96
C TYR A 105 4.09 8.94 -7.19
N SER A 106 4.62 8.36 -6.13
CA SER A 106 5.72 8.96 -5.35
C SER A 106 6.89 8.01 -5.19
N SER A 107 8.11 8.53 -5.31
CA SER A 107 9.31 7.77 -5.02
C SER A 107 9.57 7.77 -3.51
N PRO A 108 9.89 6.64 -2.88
CA PRO A 108 10.30 6.61 -1.47
C PRO A 108 11.74 7.08 -1.26
N LYS A 109 12.54 7.18 -2.33
CA LYS A 109 13.97 7.55 -2.25
C LYS A 109 14.25 9.00 -2.59
N SER A 110 13.43 9.60 -3.45
CA SER A 110 13.57 10.98 -3.88
C SER A 110 12.29 11.77 -3.63
N GLY A 111 12.34 13.07 -3.89
CA GLY A 111 11.15 13.93 -3.88
C GLY A 111 10.25 13.76 -5.11
N PHE A 112 10.55 12.81 -6.01
CA PHE A 112 9.79 12.60 -7.24
C PHE A 112 8.33 12.31 -6.93
N CYS A 113 7.45 13.14 -7.49
CA CYS A 113 6.01 12.92 -7.44
C CYS A 113 5.40 13.19 -8.81
N ALA A 114 4.53 12.30 -9.27
CA ALA A 114 3.72 12.49 -10.46
C ALA A 114 2.24 12.31 -10.13
N ALA A 115 1.37 13.11 -10.74
CA ALA A 115 -0.07 12.99 -10.58
C ALA A 115 -0.79 13.15 -11.91
N GLN A 116 -1.86 12.39 -12.09
CA GLN A 116 -2.75 12.51 -13.24
C GLN A 116 -4.18 12.20 -12.84
N LEU A 117 -5.11 12.98 -13.38
CA LEU A 117 -6.55 12.81 -13.16
C LEU A 117 -7.19 12.12 -14.36
N PHE A 118 -8.01 11.12 -14.07
CA PHE A 118 -8.79 10.35 -15.03
C PHE A 118 -10.28 10.51 -14.75
N GLU A 119 -11.08 10.51 -15.81
CA GLU A 119 -12.54 10.45 -15.73
C GLU A 119 -13.01 9.12 -16.27
N TYR A 120 -13.91 8.46 -15.54
CA TYR A 120 -14.61 7.28 -16.01
C TYR A 120 -15.74 7.70 -16.94
N ALA A 121 -15.56 7.48 -18.23
CA ALA A 121 -16.54 7.82 -19.26
C ALA A 121 -16.57 6.72 -20.32
N GLU A 122 -17.77 6.34 -20.76
CA GLU A 122 -17.93 5.36 -21.86
C GLU A 122 -17.25 4.00 -21.59
N MET A 123 -17.25 3.56 -20.32
CA MET A 123 -16.61 2.33 -19.83
C MET A 123 -15.07 2.33 -19.83
N ASP A 124 -14.42 3.46 -20.13
CA ASP A 124 -12.97 3.62 -20.07
C ASP A 124 -12.54 4.78 -19.15
N PHE A 125 -11.34 4.68 -18.59
CA PHE A 125 -10.68 5.79 -17.90
C PHE A 125 -9.95 6.66 -18.91
N ARG A 126 -10.43 7.89 -19.11
CA ARG A 126 -9.79 8.87 -20.01
C ARG A 126 -9.03 9.91 -19.19
N PRO A 127 -7.77 10.23 -19.55
CA PRO A 127 -7.05 11.30 -18.89
C PRO A 127 -7.74 12.64 -19.16
N VAL A 128 -8.02 13.37 -18.09
CA VAL A 128 -8.61 14.72 -18.15
C VAL A 128 -7.62 15.80 -17.75
N SER A 129 -6.43 15.41 -17.29
CA SER A 129 -5.28 16.28 -17.06
C SER A 129 -4.04 15.73 -17.77
N ASP A 130 -3.09 16.63 -18.06
CA ASP A 130 -1.72 16.24 -18.33
C ASP A 130 -1.09 15.60 -17.09
N VAL A 131 -0.01 14.85 -17.30
CA VAL A 131 0.81 14.33 -16.21
C VAL A 131 1.62 15.48 -15.62
N VAL A 132 1.42 15.74 -14.33
CA VAL A 132 2.16 16.76 -13.60
C VAL A 132 3.23 16.09 -12.76
N ILE A 133 4.48 16.56 -12.90
CA ILE A 133 5.65 16.00 -12.22
C ILE A 133 6.35 17.10 -11.40
N LYS A 134 6.92 16.71 -10.25
CA LYS A 134 7.80 17.49 -9.38
C LYS A 134 9.12 16.77 -9.15
#